data_AF-A0AAX2FDD1-F1
#
_entry.id   AF-A0AAX2FDD1-F1
#
_cell.length_a   1.000
_cell.length_b   1.000
_cell.length_c   1.000
_cell.angle_alpha   90.00
_cell.angle_beta   90.00
_cell.angle_gamma   90.00
#
_symmetry.space_group_name_H-M   'P 1'
#
loop_
_entity.id
_entity.type
_entity.pdbx_description
1 polymer ?
#
loop_
_entity_poly.entity_id
_entity_poly.type
_entity_poly.pdbx_seq_one_letter_code
_entity_poly.pdbx_strand_id
1 'polypeptide(L)'
;MARPMKLNDELINRLTQYIKVGNYIETACALVGISRSIVYVWLKQGRRAIETSEKTGEVIPRKDKIYVKLVMEIDQALAFSEARDVETIGEHAKSNWKAAAWRLERKFPTKWGRKDQLQANVNHSGEMKVEHNKMAMKIGCDEEMLDLAMKLFEKVQGGELQS
;
A
#
# COMPACT_ATOMS: atom_id res chain seq x y z
N MET A 1 -31.70 25.87 10.26
CA MET A 1 -30.24 25.87 10.51
C MET A 1 -29.91 24.70 11.41
N ALA A 2 -29.05 23.78 10.97
CA ALA A 2 -28.62 22.65 11.79
C ALA A 2 -27.79 23.17 12.98
N ARG A 3 -28.08 22.69 14.18
CA ARG A 3 -27.31 22.98 15.39
C ARG A 3 -25.84 22.63 15.10
N PRO A 4 -24.87 23.56 15.24
CA PRO A 4 -23.48 23.22 15.01
C PRO A 4 -23.08 22.13 16.01
N MET A 5 -22.85 20.92 15.50
CA MET A 5 -22.44 19.79 16.32
C MET A 5 -21.00 20.07 16.74
N LYS A 6 -20.80 20.33 18.03
CA LYS A 6 -19.49 20.66 18.57
C LYS A 6 -18.65 19.38 18.62
N LEU A 7 -17.43 19.43 18.09
CA LEU A 7 -16.49 18.33 18.21
C LEU A 7 -16.22 18.02 19.69
N ASN A 8 -16.37 16.76 20.07
CA ASN A 8 -16.11 16.24 21.41
C ASN A 8 -15.47 14.84 21.32
N ASP A 9 -15.00 14.33 22.45
CA ASP A 9 -14.29 13.04 22.50
C ASP A 9 -15.18 11.84 22.13
N GLU A 10 -16.46 11.87 22.51
CA GLU A 10 -17.40 10.80 22.18
C GLU A 10 -17.56 10.66 20.65
N LEU A 11 -17.69 11.78 19.97
CA LEU A 11 -17.81 11.82 18.52
C LEU A 11 -16.53 11.32 17.83
N ILE A 12 -15.36 11.74 18.32
CA ILE A 12 -14.06 11.27 17.80
C ILE A 12 -14.01 9.75 17.92
N ASN A 13 -14.34 9.20 19.10
CA ASN A 13 -14.31 7.77 19.35
C ASN A 13 -15.27 6.99 18.43
N ARG A 14 -16.51 7.47 18.27
CA ARG A 14 -17.48 6.82 17.37
C ARG A 14 -17.02 6.86 15.92
N LEU A 15 -16.49 7.99 15.46
CA LEU A 15 -15.99 8.13 14.09
C LEU A 15 -14.80 7.19 13.84
N THR A 16 -13.84 7.15 14.77
CA THR A 16 -12.63 6.33 14.63
C THR A 16 -12.91 4.85 14.78
N GLN A 17 -13.94 4.43 15.55
CA GLN A 17 -14.41 3.04 15.58
C GLN A 17 -14.84 2.54 14.20
N TYR A 18 -15.62 3.32 13.45
CA TYR A 18 -16.04 2.92 12.10
C TYR A 18 -14.88 2.91 11.10
N ILE A 19 -13.97 3.88 11.20
CA ILE A 19 -12.76 3.92 10.35
C ILE A 19 -11.84 2.74 10.66
N LYS A 20 -11.67 2.40 11.95
CA LYS A 20 -10.87 1.24 12.35
C LYS A 20 -11.35 0.00 11.65
N VAL A 21 -12.66 -0.22 11.47
CA VAL A 21 -13.26 -1.37 10.76
C VAL A 21 -12.93 -1.41 9.25
N GLY A 22 -12.39 -0.32 8.68
CA GLY A 22 -12.03 -0.23 7.25
C GLY A 22 -13.02 0.57 6.42
N ASN A 23 -13.95 1.28 7.07
CA ASN A 23 -14.80 2.21 6.35
C ASN A 23 -14.02 3.46 5.94
N TYR A 24 -14.33 3.96 4.75
CA TYR A 24 -13.95 5.31 4.36
C TYR A 24 -14.48 6.34 5.36
N ILE A 25 -13.74 7.44 5.54
CA ILE A 25 -14.07 8.54 6.47
C ILE A 25 -15.53 8.96 6.30
N GLU A 26 -16.03 8.90 5.08
CA GLU A 26 -17.27 9.57 4.74
C GLU A 26 -18.49 8.67 4.95
N THR A 27 -18.27 7.36 4.83
CA THR A 27 -19.17 6.35 5.39
C THR A 27 -19.23 6.49 6.90
N ALA A 28 -18.08 6.62 7.58
CA ALA A 28 -18.05 6.84 9.03
C ALA A 28 -18.78 8.13 9.43
N CYS A 29 -18.61 9.23 8.68
CA CYS A 29 -19.34 10.48 8.88
C CYS A 29 -20.86 10.29 8.77
N ALA A 30 -21.34 9.58 7.75
CA ALA A 30 -22.75 9.28 7.58
C ALA A 30 -23.31 8.44 8.74
N LEU A 31 -22.56 7.43 9.22
CA LEU A 31 -22.94 6.57 10.34
C LEU A 31 -23.04 7.32 11.68
N VAL A 32 -22.23 8.38 11.88
CA VAL A 32 -22.31 9.23 13.08
C VAL A 32 -23.25 10.43 12.91
N GLY A 33 -23.83 10.62 11.72
CA GLY A 33 -24.79 11.69 11.44
C GLY A 33 -24.16 13.07 11.24
N ILE A 34 -22.92 13.15 10.73
CA ILE A 34 -22.22 14.41 10.48
C ILE A 34 -21.87 14.58 9.02
N SER A 35 -21.98 15.82 8.52
CA SER A 35 -21.50 16.14 7.18
C SER A 35 -19.99 15.97 7.08
N ARG A 36 -19.57 15.21 6.08
CA ARG A 36 -18.17 15.06 5.64
C ARG A 36 -17.42 16.39 5.64
N SER A 37 -18.03 17.45 5.12
CA SER A 37 -17.39 18.77 4.97
C SER A 37 -16.92 19.35 6.30
N ILE A 38 -17.68 19.15 7.37
CA ILE A 38 -17.36 19.63 8.71
C ILE A 38 -16.12 18.92 9.24
N VAL A 39 -16.03 17.60 9.06
CA VAL A 39 -14.89 16.80 9.52
C VAL A 39 -13.60 17.21 8.80
N TYR A 40 -13.66 17.47 7.48
CA TYR A 40 -12.48 17.96 6.75
C TYR A 40 -12.03 19.36 7.19
N VAL A 41 -12.96 20.25 7.56
CA VAL A 41 -12.60 21.56 8.14
C VAL A 41 -11.84 21.37 9.46
N TRP A 42 -12.32 20.49 10.33
CA TRP A 42 -11.65 20.17 11.60
C TRP A 42 -10.28 19.52 11.40
N LEU A 43 -10.16 18.58 10.45
CA LEU A 43 -8.89 17.97 10.07
C LEU A 43 -7.89 19.02 9.57
N LYS A 44 -8.35 19.93 8.70
CA LYS A 44 -7.50 21.03 8.20
C LYS A 44 -7.01 21.92 9.33
N GLN A 45 -7.87 22.24 10.29
CA GLN A 45 -7.50 23.04 11.46
C GLN A 45 -6.47 22.31 12.35
N GLY A 46 -6.69 21.03 12.63
CA GLY A 46 -5.76 20.20 13.41
C GLY A 46 -4.39 20.08 12.73
N ARG A 47 -4.35 19.78 11.43
CA ARG A 47 -3.09 19.67 10.67
C ARG A 47 -2.32 20.99 10.64
N ARG A 48 -3.00 22.13 10.48
CA ARG A 48 -2.36 23.45 10.55
C ARG A 48 -1.77 23.74 11.93
N ALA A 49 -2.45 23.34 13.01
CA ALA A 49 -1.95 23.52 14.37
C ALA A 49 -0.68 22.67 14.62
N ILE A 50 -0.65 21.42 14.13
CA ILE A 50 0.54 20.56 14.16
C ILE A 50 1.68 21.22 13.39
N GLU A 51 1.46 21.59 12.13
CA GLU A 51 2.48 22.20 11.27
C GLU A 51 3.05 23.50 11.86
N THR A 52 2.20 24.33 12.48
CA THR A 52 2.65 25.57 13.13
C THR A 52 3.55 25.27 14.33
N SER A 53 3.15 24.29 15.16
CA SER A 53 3.92 23.85 16.32
C SER A 53 5.28 23.27 15.91
N GLU A 54 5.33 22.44 14.85
CA GLU A 54 6.56 21.85 14.33
C GLU A 54 7.54 22.91 13.78
N LYS A 55 7.03 23.94 13.09
CA LYS A 55 7.87 25.01 12.51
C LYS A 55 8.40 26.00 13.54
N THR A 56 7.57 26.35 14.53
CA THR A 56 7.88 27.42 15.50
C THR A 56 8.45 26.89 16.81
N GLY A 57 8.23 25.61 17.12
CA GLY A 57 8.49 25.03 18.43
C GLY A 57 7.47 25.44 19.51
N GLU A 58 6.44 26.22 19.15
CA GLU A 58 5.42 26.68 20.09
C GLU A 58 4.45 25.55 20.48
N VAL A 59 3.95 25.61 21.71
CA VAL A 59 2.96 24.65 22.21
C VAL A 59 1.61 24.88 21.55
N ILE A 60 0.97 23.80 21.11
CA ILE A 60 -0.37 23.84 20.50
C ILE A 60 -1.39 24.50 21.46
N PRO A 61 -2.10 25.56 21.02
CA PRO A 61 -3.11 26.24 21.82
C PRO A 61 -4.22 25.30 22.31
N ARG A 62 -4.72 25.53 23.53
CA ARG A 62 -5.74 24.67 24.16
C ARG A 62 -6.99 24.49 23.29
N LYS A 63 -7.40 25.54 22.56
CA LYS A 63 -8.56 25.52 21.65
C LYS A 63 -8.38 24.56 20.46
N ASP A 64 -7.15 24.32 20.04
CA ASP A 64 -6.82 23.53 18.85
C ASP A 64 -6.48 22.07 19.17
N LYS A 65 -6.21 21.76 20.45
CA LYS A 65 -5.90 20.40 20.92
C LYS A 65 -6.94 19.35 20.51
N ILE A 66 -8.22 19.70 20.52
CA ILE A 66 -9.29 18.75 20.15
C ILE A 66 -9.25 18.39 18.65
N TYR A 67 -8.87 19.33 17.79
CA TYR A 67 -8.71 19.09 16.36
C TYR A 67 -7.45 18.28 16.06
N VAL A 68 -6.37 18.55 16.80
CA VAL A 68 -5.15 17.74 16.74
C VAL A 68 -5.43 16.31 17.17
N LYS A 69 -6.19 16.11 18.24
CA LYS A 69 -6.63 14.78 18.68
C LYS A 69 -7.41 14.06 17.59
N LEU A 70 -8.37 14.73 16.94
CA LEU A 70 -9.11 14.15 15.82
C LEU A 70 -8.19 13.67 14.68
N VAL A 71 -7.18 14.47 14.31
CA VAL A 71 -6.20 14.11 13.28
C VAL A 71 -5.43 12.85 13.68
N MET A 72 -4.85 12.84 14.88
CA MET A 72 -4.06 11.71 15.38
C MET A 72 -4.89 10.43 15.47
N GLU A 73 -6.11 10.50 16.00
CA GLU A 73 -6.99 9.34 16.15
C GLU A 73 -7.45 8.79 14.80
N ILE A 74 -7.70 9.65 13.80
CA ILE A 74 -8.04 9.20 12.44
C ILE A 74 -6.83 8.55 11.77
N ASP A 75 -5.66 9.18 11.81
CA ASP A 75 -4.44 8.64 11.20
C ASP A 75 -4.08 7.28 11.85
N GLN A 76 -4.23 7.18 13.18
CA GLN A 76 -4.05 5.92 13.90
C GLN A 76 -5.12 4.87 13.54
N ALA A 77 -6.39 5.27 13.42
CA ALA A 77 -7.47 4.36 13.03
C ALA A 77 -7.26 3.76 11.62
N LEU A 78 -6.80 4.58 10.67
CA LEU A 78 -6.47 4.14 9.32
C LEU A 78 -5.31 3.14 9.34
N ALA A 79 -4.24 3.43 10.09
CA ALA A 79 -3.11 2.52 10.24
C ALA A 79 -3.53 1.17 10.86
N PHE A 80 -4.41 1.20 11.86
CA PHE A 80 -4.96 -0.02 12.46
C PHE A 80 -5.80 -0.84 11.47
N SER A 81 -6.63 -0.18 10.66
CA SER A 81 -7.42 -0.88 9.65
C SER A 81 -6.52 -1.56 8.64
N GLU A 82 -5.54 -0.82 8.09
CA GLU A 82 -4.61 -1.36 7.10
C GLU A 82 -3.81 -2.53 7.68
N ALA A 83 -3.30 -2.40 8.91
CA ALA A 83 -2.57 -3.48 9.58
C ALA A 83 -3.42 -4.75 9.73
N ARG A 84 -4.68 -4.61 10.14
CA ARG A 84 -5.60 -5.75 10.28
C ARG A 84 -5.95 -6.38 8.94
N ASP A 85 -6.14 -5.59 7.90
CA ASP A 85 -6.42 -6.14 6.56
C ASP A 85 -5.20 -6.89 6.01
N VAL A 86 -3.99 -6.36 6.24
CA VAL A 86 -2.72 -7.01 5.91
C VAL A 86 -2.52 -8.32 6.69
N GLU A 87 -2.90 -8.35 7.97
CA GLU A 87 -2.90 -9.56 8.80
C GLU A 87 -3.89 -10.61 8.28
N THR A 88 -5.14 -10.20 7.99
CA THR A 88 -6.19 -11.06 7.44
C THR A 88 -5.75 -11.71 6.14
N ILE A 89 -5.13 -10.94 5.24
CA ILE A 89 -4.56 -11.47 3.99
C ILE A 89 -3.43 -12.47 4.29
N GLY A 90 -2.58 -12.18 5.29
CA GLY A 90 -1.54 -13.09 5.74
C GLY A 90 -2.08 -14.41 6.27
N GLU A 91 -3.19 -14.38 7.02
CA GLU A 91 -3.86 -15.57 7.52
C GLU A 91 -4.40 -16.43 6.38
N HIS A 92 -5.12 -15.82 5.43
CA HIS A 92 -5.63 -16.53 4.26
C HIS A 92 -4.52 -17.10 3.37
N ALA A 93 -3.36 -16.43 3.31
CA ALA A 93 -2.21 -16.92 2.55
C ALA A 93 -1.67 -18.26 3.06
N LYS A 94 -1.94 -18.67 4.32
CA LYS A 94 -1.53 -19.98 4.85
C LYS A 94 -2.22 -21.16 4.16
N SER A 95 -3.45 -20.96 3.67
CA SER A 95 -4.27 -22.01 3.04
C SER A 95 -4.63 -21.72 1.58
N ASN A 96 -4.46 -20.49 1.12
CA ASN A 96 -4.75 -20.07 -0.25
C ASN A 96 -3.51 -19.47 -0.92
N TRP A 97 -2.86 -20.26 -1.78
CA TRP A 97 -1.68 -19.83 -2.51
C TRP A 97 -1.91 -18.57 -3.36
N LYS A 98 -3.14 -18.31 -3.83
CA LYS A 98 -3.46 -17.08 -4.59
C LYS A 98 -3.30 -15.83 -3.72
N ALA A 99 -3.65 -15.89 -2.44
CA ALA A 99 -3.46 -14.78 -1.51
C ALA A 99 -1.96 -14.56 -1.23
N ALA A 100 -1.18 -15.64 -1.09
CA ALA A 100 0.28 -15.56 -0.97
C ALA A 100 0.93 -14.95 -2.22
N ALA A 101 0.51 -15.40 -3.41
CA ALA A 101 1.01 -14.90 -4.69
C ALA A 101 0.67 -13.40 -4.88
N TRP A 102 -0.59 -13.01 -4.66
CA TRP A 102 -1.02 -11.61 -4.73
C TRP A 102 -0.22 -10.70 -3.79
N ARG A 103 0.06 -11.15 -2.57
CA ARG A 103 0.87 -10.40 -1.60
C ARG A 103 2.32 -10.22 -2.09
N LEU A 104 2.92 -11.27 -2.66
CA LEU A 104 4.29 -11.22 -3.22
C LEU A 104 4.37 -10.29 -4.43
N GLU A 105 3.39 -10.35 -5.33
CA GLU A 105 3.27 -9.46 -6.49
C GLU A 105 3.29 -7.98 -6.06
N ARG A 106 2.53 -7.62 -5.00
CA ARG A 106 2.47 -6.24 -4.52
C ARG A 106 3.68 -5.82 -3.68
N LYS A 107 4.26 -6.73 -2.89
CA LYS A 107 5.41 -6.43 -2.02
C LYS A 107 6.71 -6.32 -2.81
N PHE A 108 6.89 -7.14 -3.84
CA PHE A 108 8.08 -7.09 -4.70
C PHE A 108 7.70 -7.11 -6.18
N PRO A 109 7.12 -6.01 -6.70
CA PRO A 109 6.60 -5.93 -8.07
C PRO A 109 7.68 -6.19 -9.12
N THR A 110 8.94 -5.81 -8.89
CA THR A 110 10.03 -6.10 -9.84
C THR A 110 10.34 -7.60 -9.97
N LYS A 111 10.17 -8.37 -8.88
CA LYS A 111 10.51 -9.80 -8.83
C LYS A 111 9.33 -10.70 -9.21
N TRP A 112 8.14 -10.35 -8.74
CA TRP A 112 6.94 -11.18 -8.87
C TRP A 112 5.83 -10.53 -9.69
N GLY A 113 5.96 -9.26 -10.06
CA GLY A 113 4.94 -8.57 -10.85
C GLY A 113 4.75 -9.19 -12.23
N ARG A 114 3.53 -9.04 -12.76
CA ARG A 114 3.19 -9.52 -14.10
C ARG A 114 4.08 -8.84 -15.13
N LYS A 115 4.83 -9.66 -15.88
CA LYS A 115 5.53 -9.23 -17.08
C LYS A 115 4.56 -9.40 -18.24
N ASP A 116 3.86 -8.34 -18.60
CA ASP A 116 3.11 -8.33 -19.84
C ASP A 116 4.12 -8.47 -20.99
N GLN A 117 4.19 -9.65 -21.60
CA GLN A 117 4.89 -9.80 -22.87
C GLN A 117 4.06 -9.06 -23.90
N LEU A 118 4.36 -7.77 -24.09
CA LEU A 118 3.93 -7.01 -25.25
C LEU A 118 4.55 -7.66 -26.49
N GLN A 119 3.89 -8.65 -27.06
CA GLN A 119 4.12 -9.08 -28.44
C GLN A 119 3.58 -7.97 -29.36
N ALA A 120 4.34 -6.89 -29.49
CA ALA A 120 4.12 -5.92 -30.53
C ALA A 120 4.57 -6.56 -31.86
N ASN A 121 3.64 -7.20 -32.57
CA ASN A 121 3.79 -7.50 -33.99
C ASN A 121 3.81 -6.15 -34.73
N VAL A 122 4.96 -5.48 -34.73
CA VAL A 122 5.19 -4.25 -35.49
C VAL A 122 5.46 -4.65 -36.94
N ASN A 123 4.39 -4.86 -37.71
CA ASN A 123 4.48 -4.85 -39.17
C ASN A 123 4.71 -3.39 -39.60
N HIS A 124 5.96 -2.94 -39.59
CA HIS A 124 6.33 -1.65 -40.19
C HIS A 124 7.20 -1.89 -41.42
N SER A 125 6.59 -1.68 -42.59
CA SER A 125 7.26 -1.59 -43.89
C SER A 125 7.94 -0.23 -44.05
N GLY A 126 8.90 0.08 -43.18
CA GLY A 126 9.70 1.28 -43.24
C GLY A 126 11.15 0.91 -42.95
N GLU A 127 12.00 0.99 -43.98
CA GLU A 127 13.45 0.79 -43.82
C GLU A 127 14.00 1.76 -42.78
N MET A 128 14.31 1.23 -41.59
CA MET A 128 15.15 1.92 -40.61
C MET A 128 16.55 1.32 -40.70
N LYS A 129 17.50 2.08 -41.25
CA LYS A 129 18.93 1.77 -41.10
C LYS A 129 19.30 1.98 -39.63
N VAL A 130 19.42 0.87 -38.89
CA VAL A 130 20.02 0.86 -37.56
C VAL A 130 21.33 0.08 -37.66
N GLU A 131 22.46 0.79 -37.62
CA GLU A 131 23.76 0.17 -37.37
C GLU A 131 23.75 -0.45 -35.98
N HIS A 132 23.68 -1.78 -35.93
CA HIS A 132 23.81 -2.54 -34.69
C HIS A 132 25.25 -3.00 -34.51
N ASN A 133 25.87 -2.53 -33.42
CA ASN A 133 27.08 -3.11 -32.86
C ASN A 133 26.79 -4.55 -32.40
N LYS A 134 27.52 -5.53 -32.94
CA LYS A 134 27.20 -6.98 -32.94
C LYS A 134 27.41 -7.71 -31.59
N MET A 135 26.93 -7.21 -30.46
CA MET A 135 27.29 -7.83 -29.15
C MET A 135 26.16 -8.21 -28.19
N ALA A 136 24.88 -8.08 -28.56
CA ALA A 136 23.78 -8.38 -27.62
C ALA A 136 22.73 -9.40 -28.08
N MET A 137 23.02 -10.24 -29.08
CA MET A 137 22.12 -11.33 -29.49
C MET A 137 22.85 -12.68 -29.55
N LYS A 138 23.25 -13.18 -28.38
CA LYS A 138 23.67 -14.59 -28.22
C LYS A 138 23.49 -15.10 -26.79
N ILE A 139 22.35 -14.79 -26.17
CA ILE A 139 21.96 -15.42 -24.90
C ILE A 139 20.53 -15.94 -25.08
N GLY A 140 20.41 -16.90 -25.97
CA GLY A 140 19.20 -17.66 -26.23
C GLY A 140 19.66 -19.04 -26.68
N CYS A 141 19.55 -19.99 -25.76
CA CYS A 141 19.86 -21.42 -25.93
C CYS A 141 21.36 -21.76 -26.08
N ASP A 142 22.13 -21.64 -25.00
CA ASP A 142 23.24 -22.58 -24.78
C ASP A 142 22.68 -23.75 -23.96
N GLU A 143 22.60 -24.91 -24.60
CA GLU A 143 22.11 -26.17 -24.02
C GLU A 143 22.92 -26.56 -22.76
N GLU A 144 24.19 -26.16 -22.73
CA GLU A 144 25.10 -26.34 -21.59
C GLU A 144 24.70 -25.52 -20.35
N MET A 145 24.09 -24.35 -20.52
CA MET A 145 23.64 -23.51 -19.39
C MET A 145 22.37 -24.04 -18.74
N LEU A 146 21.51 -24.73 -19.51
CA LEU A 146 20.35 -25.44 -18.97
C LEU A 146 20.77 -26.69 -18.20
N ASP A 147 21.76 -27.43 -18.70
CA ASP A 147 22.31 -28.62 -18.03
C ASP A 147 23.01 -28.24 -16.70
N LEU A 148 23.76 -27.13 -16.69
CA LEU A 148 24.38 -26.62 -15.47
C LEU A 148 23.34 -26.15 -14.43
N ALA A 149 22.26 -25.51 -14.89
CA ALA A 149 21.17 -25.06 -14.01
C ALA A 149 20.40 -26.23 -13.40
N MET A 150 20.16 -27.31 -14.17
CA MET A 150 19.52 -28.52 -13.64
C MET A 150 20.42 -29.26 -12.63
N LYS A 151 21.72 -29.41 -12.93
CA LYS A 151 22.69 -30.03 -12.01
C LYS A 151 22.83 -29.27 -10.68
N LEU A 152 22.75 -27.94 -10.72
CA LEU A 152 22.73 -27.11 -9.51
C LEU A 152 21.44 -27.28 -8.71
N PHE A 153 20.29 -27.43 -9.39
CA PHE A 153 19.00 -27.66 -8.74
C PHE A 153 18.94 -29.03 -8.04
N GLU A 154 19.45 -30.07 -8.68
CA GLU A 154 19.57 -31.42 -8.09
C GLU A 154 20.51 -31.45 -6.89
N LYS A 155 21.63 -30.71 -6.95
CA LYS A 155 22.59 -30.63 -5.85
C LYS A 155 22.04 -29.89 -4.62
N VAL A 156 21.13 -28.94 -4.83
CA VAL A 156 20.42 -28.25 -3.73
C VAL A 156 19.33 -29.13 -3.11
N GLN A 157 18.67 -29.98 -3.91
CA GLN A 157 17.68 -30.94 -3.38
C GLN A 157 18.32 -32.18 -2.73
N GLY A 158 19.50 -32.60 -3.20
CA GLY A 158 20.25 -33.73 -2.63
C GLY A 158 21.05 -33.39 -1.36
N GLY A 159 21.13 -32.12 -0.98
CA GLY A 159 21.89 -31.66 0.19
C GLY A 159 21.19 -31.80 1.54
N GLU A 160 19.92 -32.24 1.59
CA GLU A 160 19.20 -32.49 2.86
C GLU A 160 19.28 -33.94 3.35
N LEU A 161 20.11 -34.79 2.75
CA LEU A 161 20.38 -36.15 3.24
C LEU A 161 21.89 -36.46 3.18
N GLN A 162 22.67 -35.79 4.02
CA GLN A 162 23.71 -36.36 4.89
C GLN A 162 24.58 -35.26 5.50
N SER A 163 24.60 -35.25 6.85
CA SER A 163 25.52 -34.63 7.82
C SER A 163 26.36 -33.41 7.45
#